data_AF-A0A127EXG7-F1
#
_entry.id   AF-A0A127EXG7-F1
#
_cell.length_a   1.000
_cell.length_b   1.000
_cell.length_c   1.000
_cell.angle_alpha   90.00
_cell.angle_beta   90.00
_cell.angle_gamma   90.00
#
_symmetry.space_group_name_H-M   'P 1'
#
loop_
_entity.id
_entity.type
_entity.pdbx_description
1 polymer ?
#
loop_
_entity_poly.entity_id
_entity_poly.type
_entity_poly.pdbx_seq_one_letter_code
_entity_poly.pdbx_strand_id
1 'polypeptide(L)'
;MDFLWQDFTHAPFWLAALKIIFVNVILSGDNAVVIAMACLTLPPKQRLWGMVLGAGVAVLLRVIFTLVIAQAMAYPFLKLVGGALLFYVATKLVTEDADGDDDGVEGAQTLWRAVRIVAIADIVMSLDNVIAIAATAEIAAAQVDAIHAGSIKTTLIIFGLATSVPLIVAGSAILMALLERFRVLVWGGGALLGWVAGDVMVSDPALVGWFSESVLHQLHVWGGPVGGLIVMALGYLIVSRHRKLKLDEILAGVALVIWIIVDRISERLIGSADAEALKIWGVRGALVVVLIIVYAICRNVWHIEEQEA
;
A
#
# COMPACT_ATOMS: atom_id res chain seq x y z
N MET A 1 -38.59 3.94 4.49
CA MET A 1 -37.87 2.74 4.03
C MET A 1 -38.04 2.52 2.52
N ASP A 2 -39.09 3.04 1.88
CA ASP A 2 -39.32 2.90 0.44
C ASP A 2 -38.35 3.66 -0.47
N PHE A 3 -37.70 4.71 0.06
CA PHE A 3 -36.70 5.52 -0.64
C PHE A 3 -35.43 4.73 -1.01
N LEU A 4 -34.91 3.87 -0.12
CA LEU A 4 -33.70 3.09 -0.38
C LEU A 4 -33.89 2.02 -1.46
N TRP A 5 -35.12 1.50 -1.62
CA TRP A 5 -35.42 0.41 -2.54
C TRP A 5 -35.58 0.87 -3.99
N GLN A 6 -36.05 2.10 -4.23
CA GLN A 6 -36.11 2.68 -5.58
C GLN A 6 -34.71 2.86 -6.18
N ASP A 7 -33.72 3.25 -5.38
CA ASP A 7 -32.36 3.52 -5.84
C ASP A 7 -31.63 2.28 -6.39
N PHE A 8 -31.86 1.08 -5.81
CA PHE A 8 -31.27 -0.18 -6.28
C PHE A 8 -31.81 -0.64 -7.65
N THR A 9 -32.91 -0.06 -8.13
CA THR A 9 -33.52 -0.43 -9.42
C THR A 9 -32.97 0.35 -10.61
N HIS A 10 -32.17 1.40 -10.36
CA HIS A 10 -31.61 2.27 -11.41
C HIS A 10 -30.24 1.78 -11.89
N ALA A 11 -30.10 1.54 -13.20
CA ALA A 11 -28.83 1.12 -13.82
C ALA A 11 -27.62 2.06 -13.56
N PRO A 12 -27.79 3.41 -13.50
CA PRO A 12 -26.69 4.32 -13.16
C PRO A 12 -26.08 4.09 -11.77
N PHE A 13 -26.87 3.63 -10.79
CA PHE A 13 -26.39 3.32 -9.44
C PHE A 13 -25.35 2.19 -9.47
N TRP A 14 -25.67 1.09 -10.14
CA TRP A 14 -24.76 -0.06 -10.26
C TRP A 14 -23.52 0.25 -11.07
N LEU A 15 -23.63 1.09 -12.12
CA LEU A 15 -22.47 1.57 -12.87
C LEU A 15 -21.54 2.43 -12.02
N ALA A 16 -22.09 3.34 -11.21
CA ALA A 16 -21.30 4.15 -10.28
C ALA A 16 -20.66 3.29 -9.16
N ALA A 17 -21.40 2.36 -8.58
CA ALA A 17 -20.89 1.42 -7.58
C ALA A 17 -19.75 0.57 -8.14
N LEU A 18 -19.89 0.05 -9.37
CA LEU A 18 -18.87 -0.76 -10.02
C LEU A 18 -17.62 0.07 -10.35
N LYS A 19 -17.76 1.34 -10.74
CA LYS A 19 -16.64 2.28 -10.88
C LYS A 19 -15.91 2.51 -9.55
N ILE A 20 -16.64 2.73 -8.46
CA ILE A 20 -16.05 2.92 -7.12
C ILE A 20 -15.33 1.66 -6.67
N ILE A 21 -15.93 0.48 -6.86
CA ILE A 21 -15.28 -0.80 -6.57
C ILE A 21 -14.00 -0.94 -7.40
N PHE A 22 -14.05 -0.68 -8.71
CA PHE A 22 -12.90 -0.76 -9.61
C PHE A 22 -11.75 0.17 -9.17
N VAL A 23 -12.07 1.43 -8.86
CA VAL A 23 -11.11 2.42 -8.34
C VAL A 23 -10.53 1.96 -7.00
N ASN A 24 -11.38 1.45 -6.10
CA ASN A 24 -10.91 0.90 -4.82
C ASN A 24 -10.01 -0.32 -5.01
N VAL A 25 -10.29 -1.23 -5.96
CA VAL A 25 -9.43 -2.39 -6.24
C VAL A 25 -8.02 -1.92 -6.64
N ILE A 26 -7.94 -0.96 -7.55
CA ILE A 26 -6.66 -0.39 -8.01
C ILE A 26 -5.93 0.30 -6.86
N LEU A 27 -6.65 1.08 -6.04
CA LEU A 27 -6.13 1.83 -4.88
C LEU A 27 -6.01 1.01 -3.58
N SER A 28 -6.23 -0.31 -3.59
CA SER A 28 -6.18 -1.15 -2.38
C SER A 28 -5.10 -2.21 -2.40
N GLY A 29 -4.32 -2.30 -3.49
CA GLY A 29 -3.23 -3.27 -3.58
C GLY A 29 -2.14 -3.06 -2.53
N ASP A 30 -1.72 -1.81 -2.32
CA ASP A 30 -0.79 -1.37 -1.26
C ASP A 30 -1.35 -1.62 0.14
N ASN A 31 -2.63 -1.30 0.37
CA ASN A 31 -3.32 -1.56 1.62
C ASN A 31 -3.37 -3.06 1.96
N ALA A 32 -3.61 -3.91 0.96
CA ALA A 32 -3.61 -5.36 1.13
C ALA A 32 -2.20 -5.88 1.49
N VAL A 33 -1.14 -5.29 0.92
CA VAL A 33 0.25 -5.60 1.28
C VAL A 33 0.53 -5.26 2.74
N VAL A 34 0.09 -4.09 3.23
CA VAL A 34 0.26 -3.72 4.65
C VAL A 34 -0.50 -4.65 5.58
N ILE A 35 -1.77 -4.94 5.25
CA ILE A 35 -2.59 -5.84 6.07
C ILE A 35 -1.94 -7.23 6.15
N ALA A 36 -1.48 -7.76 5.01
CA ALA A 36 -0.80 -9.04 4.97
C ALA A 36 0.50 -9.05 5.78
N MET A 37 1.35 -8.01 5.64
CA MET A 37 2.60 -7.92 6.42
C MET A 37 2.35 -7.77 7.91
N ALA A 38 1.40 -6.91 8.32
CA ALA A 38 1.08 -6.70 9.73
C ALA A 38 0.47 -7.95 10.39
N CYS A 39 -0.27 -8.76 9.62
CA CYS A 39 -0.87 -10.00 10.12
C CYS A 39 0.08 -11.20 10.03
N LEU A 40 1.23 -11.09 9.35
CA LEU A 40 2.15 -12.21 9.10
C LEU A 40 2.70 -12.78 10.41
N THR A 41 2.94 -11.89 11.38
CA THR A 41 3.46 -12.20 12.71
C THR A 41 2.40 -12.80 13.65
N LEU A 42 1.12 -12.81 13.25
CA LEU A 42 0.05 -13.40 14.06
C LEU A 42 0.05 -14.93 13.99
N PRO A 43 -0.38 -15.61 15.06
CA PRO A 43 -0.62 -17.06 15.04
C PRO A 43 -1.58 -17.43 13.90
N PRO A 44 -1.41 -18.57 13.21
CA PRO A 44 -2.20 -18.94 12.02
C PRO A 44 -3.72 -18.85 12.23
N LYS A 45 -4.20 -19.19 13.44
CA LYS A 45 -5.62 -19.14 13.81
C LYS A 45 -6.19 -17.71 13.93
N GLN A 46 -5.34 -16.72 14.14
CA GLN A 46 -5.72 -15.31 14.35
C GLN A 46 -5.51 -14.45 13.10
N ARG A 47 -4.74 -14.91 12.10
CA ARG A 47 -4.46 -14.15 10.87
C ARG A 47 -5.72 -13.68 10.15
N LEU A 48 -6.70 -14.58 9.98
CA LEU A 48 -7.96 -14.21 9.34
C LEU A 48 -8.69 -13.10 10.11
N TRP A 49 -8.72 -13.21 11.44
CA TRP A 49 -9.31 -12.17 12.28
C TRP A 49 -8.53 -10.86 12.22
N GLY A 50 -7.20 -10.92 12.15
CA GLY A 50 -6.35 -9.75 11.92
C GLY A 50 -6.66 -9.05 10.60
N MET A 51 -6.81 -9.82 9.52
CA MET A 51 -7.16 -9.29 8.20
C MET A 51 -8.57 -8.70 8.18
N VAL A 52 -9.56 -9.38 8.76
CA VAL A 52 -10.95 -8.91 8.81
C VAL A 52 -11.08 -7.64 9.66
N LEU A 53 -10.48 -7.62 10.86
CA LEU A 53 -10.50 -6.45 11.74
C LEU A 53 -9.69 -5.30 11.14
N GLY A 54 -8.51 -5.58 10.59
CA GLY A 54 -7.67 -4.59 9.91
C GLY A 54 -8.37 -3.96 8.71
N ALA A 55 -8.96 -4.77 7.83
CA ALA A 55 -9.74 -4.27 6.70
C ALA A 55 -10.98 -3.48 7.14
N GLY A 56 -11.68 -3.94 8.19
CA GLY A 56 -12.81 -3.22 8.76
C GLY A 56 -12.41 -1.84 9.32
N VAL A 57 -11.29 -1.77 10.06
CA VAL A 57 -10.75 -0.51 10.58
C VAL A 57 -10.29 0.41 9.45
N ALA A 58 -9.57 -0.10 8.45
CA ALA A 58 -9.14 0.69 7.30
C ALA A 58 -10.34 1.29 6.55
N VAL A 59 -11.38 0.50 6.28
CA VAL A 59 -12.58 1.02 5.61
C VAL A 59 -13.31 2.04 6.48
N LEU A 60 -13.45 1.79 7.77
CA LEU A 60 -14.07 2.75 8.69
C LEU A 60 -13.31 4.08 8.72
N LEU A 61 -11.99 4.04 8.85
CA LEU A 61 -11.11 5.21 8.81
C LEU A 61 -11.25 5.95 7.49
N ARG A 62 -11.26 5.24 6.36
CA ARG A 62 -11.44 5.81 5.03
C ARG A 62 -12.79 6.52 4.88
N VAL A 63 -13.87 5.98 5.42
CA VAL A 63 -15.18 6.66 5.45
C VAL A 63 -15.10 7.95 6.27
N ILE A 64 -14.52 7.89 7.47
CA ILE A 64 -14.37 9.06 8.36
C ILE A 64 -13.52 10.15 7.66
N PHE A 65 -12.42 9.76 7.05
CA PHE A 65 -11.52 10.70 6.37
C PHE A 65 -12.06 11.27 5.09
N THR A 66 -12.83 10.50 4.32
CA THR A 66 -13.51 11.05 3.14
C THR A 66 -14.43 12.22 3.48
N LEU A 67 -14.98 12.25 4.70
CA LEU A 67 -15.86 13.32 5.16
C LEU A 67 -15.11 14.51 5.76
N VAL A 68 -13.86 14.35 6.20
CA VAL A 68 -13.16 15.34 7.05
C VAL A 68 -11.84 15.84 6.46
N ILE A 69 -11.10 15.02 5.69
CA ILE A 69 -9.69 15.26 5.36
C ILE A 69 -9.46 16.17 4.16
N ALA A 70 -10.47 16.43 3.32
CA ALA A 70 -10.32 17.32 2.16
C ALA A 70 -9.73 18.70 2.53
N GLN A 71 -10.03 19.21 3.73
CA GLN A 71 -9.47 20.47 4.24
C GLN A 71 -8.17 20.28 5.03
N ALA A 72 -7.93 19.10 5.60
CA ALA A 72 -6.75 18.81 6.40
C ALA A 72 -5.47 18.73 5.57
N MET A 73 -5.57 18.32 4.30
CA MET A 73 -4.42 18.18 3.38
C MET A 73 -3.70 19.49 3.05
N ALA A 74 -4.35 20.63 3.25
CA ALA A 74 -3.74 21.94 3.08
C ALA A 74 -2.82 22.33 4.24
N TYR A 75 -2.87 21.63 5.38
CA TYR A 75 -2.00 21.94 6.51
C TYR A 75 -0.55 21.53 6.21
N PRO A 76 0.40 22.47 6.36
CA PRO A 76 1.81 22.15 6.20
C PRO A 76 2.25 21.12 7.26
N PHE A 77 3.24 20.29 6.92
CA PHE A 77 3.83 19.25 7.76
C PHE A 77 2.96 18.01 8.02
N LEU A 78 1.68 18.00 7.63
CA LEU A 78 0.82 16.84 7.85
C LEU A 78 1.34 15.60 7.11
N LYS A 79 1.74 15.76 5.85
CA LYS A 79 2.28 14.66 5.03
C LYS A 79 3.69 14.28 5.47
N LEU A 80 4.50 15.24 5.94
CA LEU A 80 5.82 14.95 6.51
C LEU A 80 5.72 14.06 7.76
N VAL A 81 4.82 14.39 8.70
CA VAL A 81 4.61 13.58 9.90
C VAL A 81 4.00 12.22 9.54
N GLY A 82 3.02 12.21 8.64
CA GLY A 82 2.41 10.96 8.15
C GLY A 82 3.45 10.03 7.51
N GLY A 83 4.26 10.53 6.59
CA GLY A 83 5.32 9.75 5.95
C GLY A 83 6.39 9.28 6.93
N ALA A 84 6.75 10.07 7.95
CA ALA A 84 7.65 9.63 9.01
C ALA A 84 7.06 8.47 9.84
N LEU A 85 5.75 8.51 10.16
CA LEU A 85 5.05 7.41 10.80
C LEU A 85 5.03 6.15 9.91
N LEU A 86 4.83 6.33 8.60
CA LEU A 86 4.84 5.23 7.65
C LEU A 86 6.24 4.62 7.50
N PHE A 87 7.31 5.42 7.53
CA PHE A 87 8.69 4.91 7.58
C PHE A 87 8.94 4.07 8.82
N TYR A 88 8.45 4.53 9.99
CA TYR A 88 8.53 3.76 11.22
C TYR A 88 7.81 2.41 11.09
N VAL A 89 6.59 2.41 10.56
CA VAL A 89 5.82 1.17 10.31
C VAL A 89 6.54 0.26 9.32
N ALA A 90 7.01 0.80 8.19
CA ALA A 90 7.69 0.03 7.15
C ALA A 90 8.96 -0.64 7.67
N THR A 91 9.79 0.11 8.40
CA THR A 91 11.02 -0.42 9.00
C THR A 91 10.68 -1.49 10.03
N LYS A 92 9.70 -1.22 10.91
CA LYS A 92 9.28 -2.17 11.95
C LYS A 92 8.77 -3.48 11.37
N LEU A 93 7.94 -3.44 10.33
CA LEU A 93 7.39 -4.62 9.67
C LEU A 93 8.49 -5.49 9.03
N VAL A 94 9.53 -4.88 8.48
CA VAL A 94 10.65 -5.61 7.86
C VAL A 94 11.58 -6.22 8.91
N THR A 95 11.77 -5.55 10.05
CA THR A 95 12.68 -6.03 11.10
C THR A 95 12.01 -6.92 12.14
N GLU A 96 10.68 -7.06 12.11
CA GLU A 96 9.92 -7.81 13.12
C GLU A 96 10.32 -9.29 13.20
N ASP A 97 10.76 -9.88 12.09
CA ASP A 97 11.29 -11.27 12.05
C ASP A 97 12.72 -11.42 12.62
N ALA A 98 13.45 -10.31 12.80
CA ALA A 98 14.84 -10.31 13.27
C ALA A 98 14.95 -10.09 14.78
N ASP A 99 13.96 -9.42 15.37
CA ASP A 99 13.78 -9.31 16.81
C ASP A 99 13.24 -10.66 17.30
N GLY A 100 14.14 -11.60 17.63
CA GLY A 100 13.83 -12.96 18.08
C GLY A 100 13.17 -13.02 19.47
N ASP A 101 12.17 -12.20 19.72
CA ASP A 101 11.52 -12.00 21.02
C ASP A 101 10.03 -12.38 20.88
N ASP A 102 9.77 -13.70 20.80
CA ASP A 102 8.42 -14.24 20.99
C ASP A 102 8.42 -15.33 22.07
N ASP A 103 9.08 -15.05 23.18
CA ASP A 103 8.78 -15.69 24.46
C ASP A 103 7.55 -14.98 25.09
N GLY A 104 6.35 -15.41 24.69
CA GLY A 104 5.18 -15.35 25.56
C GLY A 104 4.21 -14.16 25.44
N VAL A 105 4.11 -13.48 24.28
CA VAL A 105 3.10 -12.43 24.11
C VAL A 105 1.70 -13.03 23.88
N GLU A 106 0.71 -12.67 24.71
CA GLU A 106 -0.68 -13.08 24.53
C GLU A 106 -1.19 -12.73 23.12
N GLY A 107 -1.80 -13.69 22.41
CA GLY A 107 -2.26 -13.48 21.02
C GLY A 107 -3.27 -12.34 20.84
N ALA A 108 -3.99 -11.94 21.89
CA ALA A 108 -4.85 -10.75 21.82
C ALA A 108 -4.05 -9.44 21.68
N GLN A 109 -2.88 -9.35 22.32
CA GLN A 109 -2.01 -8.18 22.26
C GLN A 109 -1.33 -8.06 20.89
N THR A 110 -0.95 -9.19 20.29
CA THR A 110 -0.39 -9.21 18.93
C THR A 110 -1.43 -8.84 17.87
N LEU A 111 -2.67 -9.34 18.01
CA LEU A 111 -3.78 -8.97 17.12
C LEU A 111 -4.05 -7.47 17.13
N TRP A 112 -4.14 -6.85 18.31
CA TRP A 112 -4.39 -5.41 18.43
C TRP A 112 -3.20 -4.57 17.93
N ARG A 113 -1.97 -5.06 18.10
CA ARG A 113 -0.77 -4.47 17.48
C ARG A 113 -0.88 -4.46 15.95
N ALA A 114 -1.25 -5.58 15.33
CA ALA A 114 -1.43 -5.66 13.88
C ALA A 114 -2.51 -4.67 13.39
N VAL A 115 -3.67 -4.62 14.05
CA VAL A 115 -4.75 -3.68 13.70
C VAL A 115 -4.30 -2.22 13.83
N ARG A 116 -3.52 -1.87 14.86
CA ARG A 116 -2.94 -0.52 15.01
C ARG A 116 -1.97 -0.18 13.89
N ILE A 117 -1.13 -1.12 13.47
CA ILE A 117 -0.20 -0.92 12.35
C ILE A 117 -0.98 -0.64 11.07
N VAL A 118 -2.01 -1.45 10.78
CA VAL A 118 -2.91 -1.24 9.63
C VAL A 118 -3.59 0.12 9.72
N ALA A 119 -4.11 0.51 10.88
CA ALA A 119 -4.76 1.79 11.07
C ALA A 119 -3.80 2.96 10.78
N ILE A 120 -2.60 2.96 11.38
CA ILE A 120 -1.61 4.04 11.18
C ILE A 120 -1.23 4.14 9.70
N ALA A 121 -0.95 3.01 9.07
CA ALA A 121 -0.56 2.97 7.67
C ALA A 121 -1.68 3.44 6.74
N ASP A 122 -2.91 2.98 6.96
CA ASP A 122 -4.08 3.41 6.20
C ASP A 122 -4.36 4.90 6.42
N ILE A 123 -4.18 5.46 7.62
CA ILE A 123 -4.31 6.91 7.84
C ILE A 123 -3.41 7.68 6.87
N VAL A 124 -2.12 7.32 6.80
CA VAL A 124 -1.13 8.04 5.99
C VAL A 124 -1.40 7.86 4.50
N MET A 125 -1.64 6.63 4.05
CA MET A 125 -1.88 6.33 2.63
C MET A 125 -3.25 6.84 2.16
N SER A 126 -4.25 6.77 3.02
CA SER A 126 -5.60 7.23 2.69
C SER A 126 -5.70 8.75 2.58
N LEU A 127 -4.74 9.52 3.08
CA LEU A 127 -4.69 10.98 2.87
C LEU A 127 -4.85 11.34 1.39
N ASP A 128 -4.05 10.72 0.51
CA ASP A 128 -4.09 10.97 -0.93
C ASP A 128 -5.18 10.12 -1.63
N ASN A 129 -5.45 8.89 -1.17
CA ASN A 129 -6.49 8.03 -1.75
C ASN A 129 -7.91 8.60 -1.54
N VAL A 130 -8.16 9.33 -0.44
CA VAL A 130 -9.43 10.00 -0.16
C VAL A 130 -9.71 11.10 -1.18
N ILE A 131 -8.71 11.87 -1.61
CA ILE A 131 -8.91 12.92 -2.63
C ILE A 131 -9.34 12.30 -3.96
N ALA A 132 -8.68 11.21 -4.37
CA ALA A 132 -9.04 10.49 -5.60
C ALA A 132 -10.46 9.92 -5.53
N ILE A 133 -10.86 9.34 -4.40
CA ILE A 133 -12.21 8.83 -4.18
C ILE A 133 -13.23 9.97 -4.11
N ALA A 134 -12.92 11.07 -3.43
CA ALA A 134 -13.81 12.24 -3.32
C ALA A 134 -14.04 12.88 -4.69
N ALA A 135 -12.99 13.07 -5.49
CA ALA A 135 -13.08 13.57 -6.87
C ALA A 135 -13.88 12.61 -7.76
N THR A 136 -13.60 11.30 -7.67
CA THR A 136 -14.35 10.28 -8.43
C THR A 136 -15.82 10.24 -8.00
N ALA A 137 -16.10 10.36 -6.71
CA ALA A 137 -17.45 10.38 -6.16
C ALA A 137 -18.21 11.66 -6.53
N GLU A 138 -17.53 12.80 -6.63
CA GLU A 138 -18.11 14.05 -7.14
C GLU A 138 -18.44 13.94 -8.63
N ILE A 139 -17.54 13.39 -9.44
CA ILE A 139 -17.78 13.11 -10.86
C ILE A 139 -18.91 12.10 -11.06
N ALA A 140 -18.94 11.05 -10.25
CA ALA A 140 -20.00 10.04 -10.30
C ALA A 140 -21.36 10.59 -9.82
N ALA A 141 -21.36 11.45 -8.78
CA ALA A 141 -22.55 12.12 -8.30
C ALA A 141 -23.09 13.16 -9.29
N ALA A 142 -22.22 13.83 -10.06
CA ALA A 142 -22.64 14.73 -11.14
C ALA A 142 -23.39 14.00 -12.28
N GLN A 143 -23.24 12.68 -12.40
CA GLN A 143 -23.98 11.85 -13.37
C GLN A 143 -25.29 11.27 -12.83
N VAL A 144 -25.62 11.49 -11.55
CA VAL A 144 -26.86 11.04 -10.92
C VAL A 144 -27.63 12.28 -10.49
N ASP A 145 -28.71 12.59 -11.21
CA ASP A 145 -29.56 13.79 -11.12
C ASP A 145 -29.49 14.61 -9.81
N ALA A 146 -29.27 15.92 -9.98
CA ALA A 146 -29.00 16.93 -8.95
C ALA A 146 -30.11 17.13 -7.88
N ILE A 147 -31.24 16.44 -7.97
CA ILE A 147 -32.41 16.64 -7.10
C ILE A 147 -32.42 15.65 -5.90
N HIS A 148 -31.64 14.55 -5.94
CA HIS A 148 -31.56 13.55 -4.85
C HIS A 148 -30.13 13.35 -4.28
N ALA A 149 -29.19 14.22 -4.64
CA ALA A 149 -27.75 13.98 -4.54
C ALA A 149 -27.15 13.86 -3.12
N GLY A 150 -27.78 14.43 -2.09
CA GLY A 150 -27.18 14.50 -0.73
C GLY A 150 -27.16 13.18 0.04
N SER A 151 -28.28 12.45 0.05
CA SER A 151 -28.44 11.18 0.78
C SER A 151 -27.98 9.96 -0.02
N ILE A 152 -28.07 10.01 -1.35
CA ILE A 152 -27.64 8.94 -2.26
C ILE A 152 -26.12 8.84 -2.29
N LYS A 153 -25.38 9.97 -2.34
CA LYS A 153 -23.91 10.00 -2.37
C LYS A 153 -23.28 9.26 -1.19
N THR A 154 -23.77 9.54 0.02
CA THR A 154 -23.26 8.92 1.25
C THR A 154 -23.55 7.42 1.27
N THR A 155 -24.75 7.01 0.83
CA THR A 155 -25.14 5.59 0.75
C THR A 155 -24.34 4.81 -0.29
N LEU A 156 -24.06 5.40 -1.46
CA LEU A 156 -23.25 4.80 -2.52
C LEU A 156 -21.78 4.63 -2.11
N ILE A 157 -21.21 5.64 -1.44
CA ILE A 157 -19.85 5.60 -0.89
C ILE A 157 -19.77 4.50 0.18
N ILE A 158 -20.67 4.50 1.16
CA ILE A 158 -20.67 3.49 2.23
C ILE A 158 -20.85 2.08 1.65
N PHE A 159 -21.78 1.88 0.72
CA PHE A 159 -22.01 0.58 0.10
C PHE A 159 -20.79 0.12 -0.72
N GLY A 160 -20.26 0.98 -1.60
CA GLY A 160 -19.07 0.67 -2.40
C GLY A 160 -17.83 0.37 -1.55
N LEU A 161 -17.63 1.12 -0.45
CA LEU A 161 -16.56 0.84 0.50
C LEU A 161 -16.82 -0.44 1.32
N ALA A 162 -18.05 -0.69 1.76
CA ALA A 162 -18.40 -1.91 2.50
C ALA A 162 -18.21 -3.17 1.64
N THR A 163 -18.61 -3.15 0.38
CA THR A 163 -18.36 -4.24 -0.58
C THR A 163 -16.87 -4.43 -0.89
N SER A 164 -16.03 -3.43 -0.62
CA SER A 164 -14.58 -3.53 -0.79
C SER A 164 -13.89 -4.32 0.34
N VAL A 165 -14.52 -4.46 1.53
CA VAL A 165 -13.94 -5.20 2.67
C VAL A 165 -13.64 -6.67 2.30
N PRO A 166 -14.59 -7.47 1.76
CA PRO A 166 -14.30 -8.85 1.38
C PRO A 166 -13.19 -8.96 0.35
N LEU A 167 -13.11 -8.01 -0.59
CA LEU A 167 -12.08 -8.01 -1.61
C LEU A 167 -10.70 -7.75 -1.02
N ILE A 168 -10.56 -6.76 -0.13
CA ILE A 168 -9.31 -6.45 0.57
C ILE A 168 -8.88 -7.65 1.43
N VAL A 169 -9.83 -8.27 2.14
CA VAL A 169 -9.54 -9.46 2.96
C VAL A 169 -9.08 -10.63 2.07
N ALA A 170 -9.76 -10.88 0.95
CA ALA A 170 -9.36 -11.93 0.00
C ALA A 170 -7.98 -11.66 -0.62
N GLY A 171 -7.73 -10.42 -1.05
CA GLY A 171 -6.43 -10.00 -1.59
C GLY A 171 -5.31 -10.13 -0.55
N SER A 172 -5.57 -9.70 0.69
CA SER A 172 -4.63 -9.84 1.81
C SER A 172 -4.36 -11.29 2.14
N ALA A 173 -5.36 -12.19 2.02
CA ALA A 173 -5.17 -13.62 2.23
C ALA A 173 -4.30 -14.26 1.14
N ILE A 174 -4.47 -13.85 -0.12
CA ILE A 174 -3.60 -14.29 -1.23
C ILE A 174 -2.17 -13.80 -0.99
N LEU A 175 -2.01 -12.51 -0.64
CA LEU A 175 -0.71 -11.93 -0.33
C LEU A 175 -0.06 -12.61 0.87
N MET A 176 -0.82 -12.92 1.92
CA MET A 176 -0.35 -13.67 3.09
C MET A 176 0.26 -15.01 2.67
N ALA A 177 -0.47 -15.79 1.86
CA ALA A 177 0.02 -17.08 1.36
C ALA A 177 1.29 -16.91 0.52
N LEU A 178 1.42 -15.80 -0.21
CA LEU A 178 2.62 -15.45 -0.97
C LEU A 178 3.79 -15.07 -0.07
N LEU A 179 3.57 -14.25 0.96
CA LEU A 179 4.59 -13.84 1.94
C LEU A 179 5.14 -15.05 2.72
N GLU A 180 4.26 -15.98 3.11
CA GLU A 180 4.65 -17.24 3.78
C GLU A 180 5.54 -18.10 2.90
N ARG A 181 5.26 -18.17 1.60
CA ARG A 181 6.04 -18.96 0.64
C ARG A 181 7.33 -18.25 0.21
N PHE A 182 7.28 -16.94 0.04
CA PHE A 182 8.33 -16.10 -0.55
C PHE A 182 8.69 -14.95 0.39
N ARG A 183 9.63 -15.20 1.30
CA ARG A 183 10.07 -14.20 2.31
C ARG A 183 10.69 -12.95 1.71
N VAL A 184 11.22 -13.02 0.48
CA VAL A 184 11.67 -11.85 -0.30
C VAL A 184 10.59 -10.76 -0.40
N LEU A 185 9.31 -11.15 -0.43
CA LEU A 185 8.17 -10.24 -0.55
C LEU A 185 7.92 -9.43 0.73
N VAL A 186 8.40 -9.87 1.90
CA VAL A 186 8.33 -9.05 3.14
C VAL A 186 9.21 -7.81 2.98
N TRP A 187 10.44 -7.99 2.50
CA TRP A 187 11.35 -6.88 2.21
C TRP A 187 10.87 -6.04 1.02
N GLY A 188 10.29 -6.68 0.00
CA GLY A 188 9.64 -5.98 -1.11
C GLY A 188 8.46 -5.11 -0.65
N GLY A 189 7.60 -5.62 0.23
CA GLY A 189 6.49 -4.87 0.79
C GLY A 189 6.95 -3.72 1.69
N GLY A 190 8.01 -3.92 2.48
CA GLY A 190 8.64 -2.85 3.24
C GLY A 190 9.25 -1.76 2.37
N ALA A 191 9.95 -2.14 1.29
CA ALA A 191 10.47 -1.21 0.30
C ALA A 191 9.35 -0.42 -0.38
N LEU A 192 8.24 -1.08 -0.73
CA LEU A 192 7.05 -0.42 -1.26
C LEU A 192 6.48 0.60 -0.28
N LEU A 193 6.38 0.28 1.02
CA LEU A 193 5.92 1.24 2.01
C LEU A 193 6.88 2.40 2.23
N GLY A 194 8.19 2.13 2.18
CA GLY A 194 9.21 3.18 2.17
C GLY A 194 9.08 4.09 0.96
N TRP A 195 8.73 3.52 -0.19
CA TRP A 195 8.47 4.28 -1.41
C TRP A 195 7.26 5.20 -1.24
N VAL A 196 6.13 4.66 -0.80
CA VAL A 196 4.92 5.45 -0.55
C VAL A 196 5.19 6.54 0.50
N ALA A 197 5.92 6.22 1.57
CA ALA A 197 6.31 7.21 2.58
C ALA A 197 7.14 8.36 1.98
N GLY A 198 8.12 8.03 1.13
CA GLY A 198 8.93 9.03 0.42
C GLY A 198 8.09 9.94 -0.47
N ASP A 199 7.21 9.36 -1.29
CA ASP A 199 6.32 10.11 -2.19
C ASP A 199 5.33 11.02 -1.43
N VAL A 200 4.78 10.54 -0.32
CA VAL A 200 3.89 11.33 0.54
C VAL A 200 4.65 12.52 1.15
N MET A 201 5.86 12.31 1.67
CA MET A 201 6.65 13.38 2.30
C MET A 201 7.04 14.48 1.33
N VAL A 202 7.48 14.13 0.12
CA VAL A 202 7.91 15.13 -0.89
C VAL A 202 6.74 15.94 -1.47
N SER A 203 5.52 15.43 -1.31
CA SER A 203 4.29 16.09 -1.74
C SER A 203 3.72 17.06 -0.68
N ASP A 204 4.43 17.32 0.43
CA ASP A 204 3.97 18.21 1.51
C ASP A 204 4.04 19.70 1.11
N PRO A 205 2.96 20.49 1.32
CA PRO A 205 2.94 21.92 1.01
C PRO A 205 4.05 22.74 1.71
N ALA A 206 4.54 22.29 2.86
CA ALA A 206 5.60 22.98 3.60
C ALA A 206 6.90 23.10 2.79
N LEU A 207 7.17 22.15 1.89
CA LEU A 207 8.41 22.11 1.12
C LEU A 207 8.47 23.20 0.04
N VAL A 208 7.31 23.66 -0.46
CA VAL A 208 7.20 24.67 -1.52
C VAL A 208 7.85 26.00 -1.11
N GLY A 209 7.80 26.35 0.17
CA GLY A 209 8.42 27.58 0.68
C GLY A 209 9.92 27.47 0.98
N TRP A 210 10.48 26.26 1.02
CA TRP A 210 11.84 25.99 1.51
C TRP A 210 12.80 25.67 0.37
N PHE A 211 12.30 25.19 -0.77
CA PHE A 211 13.09 24.72 -1.90
C PHE A 211 12.68 25.40 -3.22
N SER A 212 13.62 25.51 -4.16
CA SER A 212 13.32 25.98 -5.52
C SER A 212 12.50 24.94 -6.29
N GLU A 213 11.73 25.38 -7.29
CA GLU A 213 10.93 24.49 -8.16
C GLU A 213 11.76 23.34 -8.76
N SER A 214 13.02 23.62 -9.15
CA SER A 214 13.94 22.62 -9.68
C SER A 214 14.29 21.52 -8.67
N VAL A 215 14.42 21.86 -7.38
CA VAL A 215 14.68 20.89 -6.31
C VAL A 215 13.41 20.13 -5.97
N LEU A 216 12.26 20.80 -5.93
CA LEU A 216 10.95 20.16 -5.70
C LEU A 216 10.63 19.13 -6.79
N HIS A 217 10.94 19.43 -8.05
CA HIS A 217 10.78 18.46 -9.13
C HIS A 217 11.68 17.24 -8.92
N GLN A 218 12.95 17.43 -8.54
CA GLN A 218 13.85 16.31 -8.23
C GLN A 218 13.38 15.50 -7.02
N LEU A 219 12.83 16.16 -5.99
CA LEU A 219 12.25 15.49 -4.83
C LEU A 219 11.03 14.66 -5.20
N HIS A 220 10.11 15.17 -6.03
CA HIS A 220 8.97 14.38 -6.51
C HIS A 220 9.40 13.17 -7.34
N VAL A 221 10.45 13.33 -8.15
CA VAL A 221 11.00 12.22 -8.91
C VAL A 221 11.60 11.20 -7.94
N TRP A 222 12.53 11.60 -7.08
CA TRP A 222 13.36 10.66 -6.29
C TRP A 222 12.81 10.30 -4.91
N GLY A 223 11.75 10.94 -4.44
CA GLY A 223 11.18 10.77 -3.10
C GLY A 223 10.90 9.31 -2.77
N GLY A 224 10.08 8.65 -3.59
CA GLY A 224 9.78 7.24 -3.46
C GLY A 224 10.99 6.30 -3.54
N PRO A 225 11.80 6.32 -4.61
CA PRO A 225 12.99 5.46 -4.69
C PRO A 225 13.93 5.61 -3.50
N VAL A 226 14.16 6.85 -3.05
CA VAL A 226 15.01 7.12 -1.88
C VAL A 226 14.36 6.58 -0.61
N GLY A 227 13.06 6.77 -0.44
CA GLY A 227 12.32 6.22 0.70
C GLY A 227 12.39 4.70 0.77
N GLY A 228 12.16 4.00 -0.35
CA GLY A 228 12.28 2.55 -0.42
C GLY A 228 13.69 2.06 -0.09
N LEU A 229 14.72 2.74 -0.60
CA LEU A 229 16.12 2.43 -0.28
C LEU A 229 16.46 2.70 1.20
N ILE A 230 15.91 3.76 1.80
CA ILE A 230 16.10 4.06 3.22
C ILE A 230 15.54 2.93 4.08
N VAL A 231 14.31 2.46 3.83
CA VAL A 231 13.72 1.36 4.60
C VAL A 231 14.55 0.09 4.44
N MET A 232 14.98 -0.25 3.22
CA MET A 232 15.85 -1.40 2.98
C MET A 232 17.18 -1.28 3.72
N ALA A 233 17.84 -0.12 3.66
CA ALA A 233 19.11 0.12 4.31
C ALA A 233 18.98 0.06 5.84
N LEU A 234 17.95 0.68 6.42
CA LEU A 234 17.67 0.62 7.85
C LEU A 234 17.36 -0.82 8.29
N GLY A 235 16.54 -1.53 7.52
CA GLY A 235 16.26 -2.94 7.74
C GLY A 235 17.55 -3.76 7.75
N TYR A 236 18.41 -3.62 6.74
CA TYR A 236 19.69 -4.32 6.68
C TYR A 236 20.59 -3.99 7.87
N LEU A 237 20.69 -2.72 8.26
CA LEU A 237 21.49 -2.30 9.41
C LEU A 237 20.98 -2.90 10.72
N ILE A 238 19.66 -2.98 10.92
CA ILE A 238 19.06 -3.54 12.13
C ILE A 238 19.20 -5.07 12.16
N VAL A 239 18.91 -5.74 11.04
CA VAL A 239 19.02 -7.21 10.95
C VAL A 239 20.48 -7.66 11.06
N SER A 240 21.40 -6.98 10.36
CA SER A 240 22.84 -7.30 10.37
C SER A 240 23.50 -7.16 11.75
N ARG A 241 22.92 -6.36 12.65
CA ARG A 241 23.37 -6.27 14.05
C ARG A 241 23.08 -7.53 14.86
N HIS A 242 22.03 -8.27 14.50
CA HIS A 242 21.59 -9.46 15.24
C HIS A 242 21.98 -10.76 14.55
N ARG A 243 21.99 -10.80 13.21
CA ARG A 243 22.32 -11.99 12.41
C ARG A 243 22.77 -11.63 11.01
N LYS A 244 23.41 -12.57 10.31
CA LYS A 244 23.73 -12.40 8.89
C LYS A 244 22.45 -12.33 8.04
N LEU A 245 22.52 -11.52 6.99
CA LEU A 245 21.45 -11.41 6.01
C LEU A 245 21.29 -12.73 5.26
N LYS A 246 20.04 -13.15 5.04
CA LYS A 246 19.71 -14.31 4.20
C LYS A 246 19.72 -13.93 2.72
N LEU A 247 19.87 -14.92 1.85
CA LEU A 247 19.83 -14.73 0.41
C LEU A 247 18.54 -14.02 -0.04
N ASP A 248 17.38 -14.42 0.51
CA ASP A 248 16.08 -13.79 0.23
C ASP A 248 16.10 -12.27 0.49
N GLU A 249 16.79 -11.85 1.55
CA GLU A 249 16.87 -10.45 1.98
C GLU A 249 17.75 -9.68 0.99
N ILE A 250 18.94 -10.20 0.66
CA ILE A 250 19.86 -9.62 -0.32
C ILE A 250 19.20 -9.50 -1.70
N LEU A 251 18.52 -10.56 -2.16
CA LEU A 251 17.81 -10.58 -3.44
C LEU A 251 16.72 -9.51 -3.49
N ALA A 252 16.03 -9.22 -2.38
CA ALA A 252 15.05 -8.14 -2.33
C ALA A 252 15.68 -6.76 -2.59
N GLY A 253 16.84 -6.48 -1.99
CA GLY A 253 17.55 -5.22 -2.24
C GLY A 253 18.08 -5.09 -3.66
N VAL A 254 18.63 -6.16 -4.21
CA VAL A 254 19.05 -6.19 -5.63
C VAL A 254 17.85 -5.98 -6.55
N ALA A 255 16.73 -6.65 -6.27
CA ALA A 255 15.50 -6.49 -7.04
C ALA A 255 14.97 -5.05 -6.98
N LEU A 256 15.01 -4.38 -5.82
CA LEU A 256 14.63 -2.98 -5.68
C LEU A 256 15.51 -2.05 -6.51
N VAL A 257 16.84 -2.25 -6.48
CA VAL A 257 17.77 -1.42 -7.26
C VAL A 257 17.54 -1.61 -8.77
N ILE A 258 17.37 -2.86 -9.21
CA ILE A 258 17.02 -3.18 -10.61
C ILE A 258 15.69 -2.50 -10.98
N TRP A 259 14.69 -2.59 -10.10
CA TRP A 259 13.40 -1.95 -10.29
C TRP A 259 13.54 -0.45 -10.52
N ILE A 260 14.26 0.25 -9.65
CA ILE A 260 14.51 1.70 -9.76
C ILE A 260 15.21 2.04 -11.07
N ILE A 261 16.24 1.27 -11.44
CA ILE A 261 17.01 1.53 -12.67
C ILE A 261 16.13 1.37 -13.90
N VAL A 262 15.39 0.25 -13.99
CA VAL A 262 14.54 -0.03 -15.16
C VAL A 262 13.40 0.97 -15.25
N ASP A 263 12.77 1.33 -14.13
CA ASP A 263 11.72 2.34 -14.09
C ASP A 263 12.23 3.69 -14.62
N ARG A 264 13.41 4.12 -14.19
CA ARG A 264 14.05 5.36 -14.66
C ARG A 264 14.45 5.36 -16.11
N ILE A 265 14.96 4.23 -16.60
CA ILE A 265 15.31 4.08 -18.01
C ILE A 265 14.03 4.09 -18.85
N SER A 266 12.99 3.38 -18.40
CA SER A 266 11.70 3.31 -19.09
C SER A 266 11.06 4.69 -19.22
N GLU A 267 11.03 5.49 -18.15
CA GLU A 267 10.51 6.86 -18.19
C GLU A 267 11.25 7.75 -19.19
N ARG A 268 12.59 7.65 -19.24
CA ARG A 268 13.43 8.43 -20.16
C ARG A 268 13.28 8.02 -21.62
N LEU A 269 13.01 6.74 -21.88
CA LEU A 269 12.93 6.20 -23.24
C LEU A 269 11.53 6.33 -23.86
N ILE A 270 10.47 6.29 -23.04
CA ILE A 270 9.10 6.19 -23.54
C ILE A 270 8.41 7.56 -23.62
N GLY A 271 8.75 8.53 -22.76
CA GLY A 271 7.97 9.77 -22.68
C GLY A 271 6.61 9.54 -22.01
N SER A 272 5.89 10.62 -21.69
CA SER A 272 4.80 10.59 -20.70
C SER A 272 3.40 10.93 -21.25
N ALA A 273 3.06 10.59 -22.50
CA ALA A 273 1.80 11.06 -23.11
C ALA A 273 0.86 9.94 -23.63
N ASP A 274 -0.15 9.64 -22.79
CA ASP A 274 -1.54 9.24 -23.06
C ASP A 274 -1.92 8.02 -23.94
N ALA A 275 -1.00 7.40 -24.68
CA ALA A 275 -1.22 6.06 -25.29
C ALA A 275 -0.33 4.96 -24.69
N GLU A 276 0.45 5.33 -23.66
CA GLU A 276 1.63 4.58 -23.20
C GLU A 276 1.46 3.91 -21.85
N ALA A 277 0.34 4.12 -21.16
CA ALA A 277 0.05 3.41 -19.91
C ALA A 277 0.17 1.89 -20.11
N LEU A 278 -0.37 1.34 -21.19
CA LEU A 278 -0.27 -0.09 -21.48
C LEU A 278 1.17 -0.56 -21.70
N LYS A 279 2.04 0.30 -22.28
CA LYS A 279 3.47 0.00 -22.46
C LYS A 279 4.23 0.09 -21.14
N ILE A 280 3.98 1.11 -20.34
CA ILE A 280 4.61 1.31 -19.02
C ILE A 280 4.21 0.17 -18.09
N TRP A 281 2.92 -0.14 -17.99
CA TRP A 281 2.42 -1.26 -17.21
C TRP A 281 2.88 -2.61 -17.78
N GLY A 282 3.06 -2.72 -19.09
CA GLY A 282 3.66 -3.90 -19.75
C GLY A 282 5.12 -4.11 -19.35
N VAL A 283 5.95 -3.06 -19.38
CA VAL A 283 7.37 -3.11 -18.97
C VAL A 283 7.50 -3.42 -17.49
N ARG A 284 6.74 -2.72 -16.63
CA ARG A 284 6.71 -2.96 -15.18
C ARG A 284 6.25 -4.38 -14.88
N GLY A 285 5.18 -4.85 -15.51
CA GLY A 285 4.68 -6.23 -15.35
C GLY A 285 5.68 -7.28 -15.79
N ALA A 286 6.31 -7.09 -16.96
CA ALA A 286 7.35 -8.00 -17.45
C ALA A 286 8.56 -8.04 -16.50
N LEU A 287 8.97 -6.89 -15.96
CA LEU A 287 10.06 -6.82 -14.98
C LEU A 287 9.72 -7.60 -13.71
N VAL A 288 8.50 -7.45 -13.16
CA VAL A 288 8.06 -8.25 -11.99
C VAL A 288 8.18 -9.75 -12.30
N VAL A 289 7.70 -10.19 -13.46
CA VAL A 289 7.76 -11.61 -13.85
C VAL A 289 9.20 -12.10 -13.95
N VAL A 290 10.09 -11.32 -14.57
CA VAL A 290 11.53 -11.65 -14.67
C VAL A 290 12.16 -11.73 -13.28
N LEU A 291 11.90 -10.78 -12.40
CA LEU A 291 12.42 -10.77 -11.03
C LEU A 291 11.95 -12.00 -10.24
N ILE A 292 10.70 -12.42 -10.40
CA ILE A 292 10.15 -13.64 -9.77
C ILE A 292 10.86 -14.89 -10.31
N ILE A 293 11.07 -14.99 -11.62
CA ILE A 293 11.74 -16.14 -12.24
C ILE A 293 13.20 -16.22 -11.77
N VAL A 294 13.94 -15.09 -11.80
CA VAL A 294 15.32 -15.03 -11.33
C VAL A 294 15.42 -15.41 -9.87
N TYR A 295 14.52 -14.89 -9.03
CA TYR A 295 14.43 -15.25 -7.63
C TYR A 295 14.21 -16.77 -7.42
N ALA A 296 13.27 -17.37 -8.17
CA ALA A 296 13.00 -18.81 -8.08
C ALA A 296 14.22 -19.66 -8.48
N ILE A 297 14.97 -19.24 -9.51
CA ILE A 297 16.20 -19.90 -9.94
C ILE A 297 17.28 -19.78 -8.86
N CYS A 298 17.57 -18.57 -8.38
CA CYS A 298 18.58 -18.33 -7.35
C CYS A 298 18.30 -19.13 -6.08
N ARG A 299 17.04 -19.19 -5.65
CA ARG A 299 16.63 -19.94 -4.46
C ARG A 299 16.79 -21.46 -4.64
N ASN A 300 16.47 -21.99 -5.81
CA ASN A 300 16.68 -23.42 -6.10
C ASN A 300 18.18 -23.77 -6.13
N VAL A 301 19.02 -22.94 -6.73
CA VAL A 301 20.48 -23.16 -6.79
C VAL A 301 21.09 -23.15 -5.39
N TRP A 302 20.71 -22.18 -4.55
CA TRP A 302 21.22 -22.08 -3.18
C TRP A 302 20.82 -23.29 -2.31
N HIS A 303 19.59 -23.79 -2.46
CA HIS A 303 19.16 -24.99 -1.75
C HIS A 303 19.94 -26.25 -2.15
N ILE A 304 20.45 -26.31 -3.38
CA ILE A 304 21.32 -27.42 -3.83
C ILE A 304 22.68 -27.32 -3.12
N GLU A 305 23.30 -26.14 -3.09
CA GLU A 305 24.59 -25.93 -2.42
C GLU A 305 24.56 -26.23 -0.91
N GLU A 306 23.46 -25.89 -0.23
CA GLU A 306 23.29 -26.17 1.20
C GLU A 306 23.06 -27.67 1.52
N GLN A 307 22.64 -28.48 0.53
CA GLN A 307 22.51 -29.94 0.67
C GLN A 307 23.82 -30.68 0.36
N GLU A 308 24.74 -30.04 -0.38
CA GLU A 308 26.04 -30.60 -0.75
C GLU A 308 27.18 -30.21 0.20
N ALA A 309 26.96 -29.22 1.09
CA ALA A 309 27.93 -28.71 2.09
C ALA A 309 27.77 -29.35 3.48
#